data_AF-A0A9W9U3L3-F1
#
_entry.id   AF-A0A9W9U3L3-F1
#
_cell.length_a   1.000
_cell.length_b   1.000
_cell.length_c   1.000
_cell.angle_alpha   90.00
_cell.angle_beta   90.00
_cell.angle_gamma   90.00
#
_symmetry.space_group_name_H-M   'P 1'
#
loop_
_entity.id
_entity.type
_entity.pdbx_description
1 polymer ?
#
loop_
_entity_poly.entity_id
_entity_poly.type
_entity_poly.pdbx_seq_one_letter_code
_entity_poly.pdbx_strand_id
1 'polypeptide(L)'
;MSPAIELGTRAVILCLRAIGTPAKSIQQLVGSPISTINGLYNAALKKGFDPDARPLEFNEHITDSPRRTDEFKVKKSGIRKAAGTPTPRPRAPRKKKGAENTEEIAKDSTEDRVEVQIKDLIEEPTEKEPEDHGA
;
A
#
# COMPACT_ATOMS: atom_id res chain seq x y z
N MET A 1 15.07 -0.41 16.93
CA MET A 1 13.83 0.38 17.08
C MET A 1 13.33 0.70 15.68
N SER A 2 12.15 0.22 15.27
CA SER A 2 11.61 0.61 13.97
C SER A 2 11.28 2.11 14.01
N PRO A 3 11.66 2.90 12.99
CA PRO A 3 11.35 4.32 12.96
C PRO A 3 9.83 4.49 13.01
N ALA A 4 9.34 5.31 13.94
CA ALA A 4 7.95 5.68 13.96
C ALA A 4 7.70 6.52 12.70
N ILE A 5 6.91 5.99 11.76
CA ILE A 5 6.53 6.74 10.57
C ILE A 5 5.62 7.88 11.02
N GLU A 6 6.03 9.10 10.67
CA GLU A 6 5.29 10.32 10.96
C GLU A 6 3.86 10.26 10.43
N LEU A 7 2.94 10.91 11.15
CA LEU A 7 1.51 10.92 10.82
C LEU A 7 1.27 11.44 9.39
N GLY A 8 1.98 12.50 8.98
CA GLY A 8 1.87 13.06 7.63
C GLY A 8 2.25 12.06 6.54
N THR A 9 3.35 11.34 6.74
CA THR A 9 3.82 10.31 5.79
C THR A 9 2.78 9.19 5.61
N ARG A 10 2.11 8.78 6.69
CA ARG A 10 1.03 7.79 6.61
C ARG A 10 -0.19 8.33 5.85
N ALA A 11 -0.59 9.57 6.11
CA ALA A 11 -1.69 10.21 5.40
C ALA A 11 -1.42 10.25 3.89
N VAL A 12 -0.22 10.68 3.50
CA VAL A 12 0.21 10.71 2.09
C VAL A 12 0.16 9.32 1.46
N ILE A 13 0.65 8.29 2.16
CA ILE A 13 0.59 6.90 1.67
C ILE A 13 -0.86 6.46 1.44
N LEU A 14 -1.78 6.74 2.38
CA LEU A 14 -3.19 6.38 2.24
C LEU A 14 -3.86 7.14 1.08
N CYS A 15 -3.63 8.45 0.96
CA CYS A 15 -4.13 9.26 -0.16
C CYS A 15 -3.67 8.68 -1.50
N LEU A 16 -2.35 8.49 -1.67
CA LEU A 16 -1.78 8.00 -2.92
C LEU A 16 -2.31 6.62 -3.29
N ARG A 17 -2.54 5.76 -2.30
CA ARG A 17 -3.07 4.42 -2.54
C ARG A 17 -4.57 4.43 -2.83
N ALA A 18 -5.35 5.30 -2.20
CA ALA A 18 -6.77 5.51 -2.51
C ALA A 18 -6.97 6.09 -3.93
N ILE A 19 -6.02 6.86 -4.44
CA ILE A 19 -6.01 7.35 -5.83
C ILE A 19 -5.63 6.23 -6.83
N GLY A 20 -5.08 5.10 -6.36
CA GLY A 20 -4.68 3.97 -7.20
C GLY A 20 -3.19 3.92 -7.55
N THR A 21 -2.37 4.85 -7.04
CA THR A 21 -0.93 4.90 -7.33
C THR A 21 -0.23 3.60 -6.91
N PRO A 22 0.57 2.93 -7.77
CA PRO A 22 1.21 1.66 -7.43
C PRO A 22 2.22 1.82 -6.29
N ALA A 23 2.31 0.79 -5.43
CA ALA A 23 3.17 0.82 -4.24
C ALA A 23 4.66 1.06 -4.56
N LYS A 24 5.14 0.65 -5.75
CA LYS A 24 6.50 0.93 -6.22
C LYS A 24 6.74 2.43 -6.43
N SER A 25 5.79 3.14 -7.04
CA SER A 25 5.88 4.59 -7.23
C SER A 25 5.77 5.32 -5.89
N ILE A 26 4.89 4.87 -4.99
CA ILE A 26 4.79 5.43 -3.63
C ILE A 26 6.12 5.25 -2.87
N GLN A 27 6.77 4.10 -2.99
CA GLN A 27 8.09 3.86 -2.39
C GLN A 27 9.14 4.85 -2.92
N GLN A 28 9.13 5.15 -4.22
CA GLN A 28 10.06 6.11 -4.81
C GLN A 28 9.81 7.54 -4.32
N LEU A 29 8.55 7.92 -4.13
CA LEU A 29 8.16 9.26 -3.68
C LEU A 29 8.39 9.48 -2.18
N VAL A 30 8.05 8.48 -1.36
CA VAL A 30 8.02 8.61 0.11
C VAL A 30 9.24 7.98 0.79
N GLY A 31 9.99 7.13 0.07
CA GLY A 31 11.13 6.39 0.63
C GLY A 31 10.76 5.26 1.60
N SER A 32 9.46 4.97 1.76
CA SER A 32 8.98 3.91 2.66
C SER A 32 9.02 2.53 1.98
N PRO A 33 9.42 1.45 2.68
CA PRO A 33 9.39 0.11 2.13
C PRO A 33 7.98 -0.30 1.67
N ILE A 34 7.89 -1.06 0.58
CA ILE A 34 6.61 -1.57 0.03
C ILE A 34 5.83 -2.36 1.07
N SER A 35 6.50 -3.17 1.89
CA SER A 35 5.88 -3.93 2.98
C SER A 35 5.16 -3.00 3.97
N THR A 36 5.77 -1.86 4.26
CA THR A 36 5.20 -0.86 5.17
C THR A 36 4.03 -0.13 4.55
N ILE A 37 4.13 0.24 3.26
CA ILE A 37 3.02 0.85 2.50
C ILE A 37 1.79 -0.06 2.51
N ASN A 38 1.98 -1.33 2.16
CA ASN A 38 0.90 -2.32 2.12
C ASN A 38 0.36 -2.61 3.53
N GLY A 39 1.23 -2.68 4.53
CA GLY A 39 0.85 -2.88 5.93
C GLY A 39 -0.04 -1.75 6.46
N LEU A 40 0.33 -0.50 6.19
CA LEU A 40 -0.44 0.68 6.58
C LEU A 40 -1.80 0.72 5.87
N TYR A 41 -1.83 0.49 4.56
CA TYR A 41 -3.08 0.50 3.80
C TYR A 41 -4.04 -0.60 4.27
N ASN A 42 -3.54 -1.83 4.45
CA ASN A 42 -4.35 -2.93 4.97
C ASN A 42 -4.81 -2.70 6.42
N ALA A 43 -4.01 -2.02 7.24
CA ALA A 43 -4.41 -1.64 8.59
C ALA A 43 -5.53 -0.59 8.57
N ALA A 44 -5.48 0.38 7.65
CA ALA A 44 -6.55 1.36 7.46
C ALA A 44 -7.85 0.68 7.00
N LEU A 45 -7.80 -0.22 6.01
CA LEU A 45 -8.97 -0.99 5.56
C LEU A 45 -9.62 -1.78 6.69
N LYS A 46 -8.81 -2.42 7.55
CA LYS A 46 -9.32 -3.15 8.74
C LYS A 46 -9.99 -2.24 9.77
N LYS A 47 -9.66 -0.95 9.78
CA LYS A 47 -10.30 0.06 10.63
C LYS A 47 -11.54 0.67 9.99
N GLY A 48 -11.93 0.25 8.77
CA GLY A 48 -13.09 0.79 8.06
C GLY A 48 -12.79 1.95 7.12
N PHE A 49 -11.52 2.17 6.75
CA PHE A 49 -11.19 3.16 5.73
C PHE A 49 -11.82 2.75 4.39
N ASP A 50 -12.63 3.65 3.82
CA ASP A 50 -13.21 3.49 2.49
C ASP A 50 -12.43 4.34 1.45
N PRO A 51 -11.71 3.72 0.51
CA PRO A 51 -10.95 4.44 -0.52
C PRO A 51 -11.84 5.13 -1.56
N ASP A 52 -13.09 4.70 -1.71
CA ASP A 52 -14.03 5.22 -2.72
C ASP A 52 -14.92 6.32 -2.14
N ALA A 53 -15.00 6.42 -0.81
CA ALA A 53 -15.70 7.51 -0.14
C ALA A 53 -15.13 8.88 -0.53
N ARG A 54 -16.04 9.80 -0.84
CA ARG A 54 -15.74 11.21 -1.11
C ARG A 54 -16.69 12.05 -0.27
N PRO A 55 -16.19 12.88 0.67
CA PRO A 55 -14.78 13.17 0.95
C PRO A 55 -13.99 12.00 1.57
N LEU A 56 -12.66 12.00 1.39
CA LEU A 56 -11.77 11.02 2.01
C LEU A 56 -11.63 11.32 3.51
N GLU A 57 -11.97 10.36 4.35
CA GLU A 57 -11.87 10.47 5.80
C GLU A 57 -10.63 9.75 6.33
N PHE A 58 -9.77 10.47 7.07
CA PHE A 58 -8.48 9.93 7.52
C PHE A 58 -8.26 9.92 9.04
N ASN A 59 -9.04 10.69 9.80
CA ASN A 59 -8.72 11.04 11.19
C ASN A 59 -8.48 9.82 12.10
N GLU A 60 -9.26 8.76 11.95
CA GLU A 60 -9.18 7.57 12.81
C GLU A 60 -8.26 6.47 12.24
N HIS A 61 -7.97 6.52 10.94
CA HIS A 61 -7.28 5.43 10.24
C HIS A 61 -5.75 5.62 10.20
N ILE A 62 -5.25 6.86 10.30
CA ILE A 62 -3.81 7.15 10.23
C ILE A 62 -3.07 6.80 11.55
N THR A 63 -3.76 6.92 12.69
CA THR A 63 -3.15 6.78 14.03
C THR A 63 -2.69 5.34 14.30
N ASP A 64 -1.59 5.16 15.03
CA ASP A 64 -1.22 3.82 15.49
C ASP A 64 -2.23 3.35 16.54
N SER A 65 -2.71 2.11 16.40
CA SER A 65 -3.36 1.47 17.54
C SER A 65 -2.33 1.34 18.67
N PRO A 66 -2.73 1.54 19.93
CA PRO A 66 -1.82 1.37 21.06
C PRO A 66 -1.16 0.00 20.93
N ARG A 67 0.18 -0.03 20.86
CA ARG A 67 0.91 -1.29 20.88
C ARG A 67 0.48 -1.98 22.16
N ARG A 68 -0.10 -3.17 22.04
CA ARG A 68 -0.46 -4.00 23.18
C ARG A 68 0.83 -4.36 23.89
N THR A 69 1.24 -3.54 24.85
CA THR A 69 2.41 -3.83 25.67
C THR A 69 2.07 -5.09 26.45
N ASP A 70 3.03 -6.01 26.49
CA ASP A 70 2.87 -7.39 26.97
C ASP A 70 2.62 -7.46 28.50
N GLU A 71 2.32 -6.33 29.14
CA GLU A 71 2.00 -6.16 30.55
C GLU A 71 0.65 -6.79 30.93
N PHE A 72 -0.21 -7.06 29.95
CA PHE A 72 -1.48 -7.79 30.13
C PHE A 72 -1.37 -9.31 29.93
N LYS A 73 -0.17 -9.92 30.09
CA LYS A 73 -0.06 -11.38 30.25
C LYS A 73 -0.53 -11.79 31.64
N VAL A 74 -1.86 -11.92 31.80
CA VAL A 74 -2.42 -12.70 32.91
C VAL A 74 -1.87 -14.12 32.77
N LYS A 75 -1.00 -14.52 33.71
CA LYS A 75 -0.43 -15.86 33.79
C LYS A 75 -1.58 -16.88 33.90
N LYS A 76 -1.95 -17.53 32.79
CA LYS A 76 -2.76 -18.76 32.86
C LYS A 76 -1.87 -19.86 33.41
N SER A 77 -1.83 -20.01 34.73
CA SER A 77 -1.24 -21.16 35.40
C SER A 77 -2.04 -22.42 35.06
N GLY A 78 -1.43 -23.24 34.19
CA GLY A 78 -1.47 -24.70 34.17
C GLY A 78 -2.77 -25.45 34.46
N ILE A 79 -3.38 -25.98 33.40
CA ILE A 79 -3.83 -27.38 33.39
C ILE A 79 -3.31 -28.00 32.08
N ARG A 80 -2.12 -28.61 32.12
CA ARG A 80 -1.63 -29.46 31.04
C ARG A 80 -2.36 -30.81 31.17
N LYS A 81 -3.37 -31.08 30.35
CA LYS A 81 -3.80 -32.46 30.12
C LYS A 81 -2.80 -33.10 29.15
N ALA A 82 -2.14 -34.15 29.61
CA ALA A 82 -1.25 -34.97 28.82
C ALA A 82 -2.04 -35.64 27.69
N ALA A 83 -1.60 -35.46 26.45
CA ALA A 83 -2.04 -36.26 25.31
C ALA A 83 -0.90 -36.37 24.29
N GLY A 84 -0.37 -37.58 24.14
CA GLY A 84 0.32 -38.10 22.95
C GLY A 84 1.71 -37.55 22.65
N THR A 85 2.73 -38.40 22.77
CA THR A 85 4.02 -38.20 22.11
C THR A 85 3.82 -38.19 20.58
N PRO A 86 4.24 -37.15 19.84
CA PRO A 86 4.21 -37.20 18.38
C PRO A 86 5.36 -38.09 17.90
N THR A 87 5.04 -39.23 17.29
CA THR A 87 6.01 -40.05 16.56
C THR A 87 6.50 -39.30 15.32
N PRO A 88 7.82 -39.26 15.05
CA PRO A 88 8.34 -38.58 13.86
C PRO A 88 7.93 -39.34 12.59
N ARG A 89 7.15 -38.68 11.72
CA ARG A 89 6.77 -39.20 10.41
C ARG A 89 8.01 -39.19 9.50
N PRO A 90 8.40 -40.32 8.86
CA PRO A 90 9.54 -40.33 7.94
C PRO A 90 9.25 -39.45 6.72
N ARG A 91 10.19 -38.55 6.39
CA ARG A 91 10.12 -37.71 5.18
C ARG A 91 10.33 -38.59 3.95
N ALA A 92 9.33 -38.66 3.08
CA ALA A 92 9.47 -39.29 1.78
C ALA A 92 10.51 -38.53 0.91
N PRO A 93 11.30 -39.24 0.07
CA PRO A 93 12.27 -38.59 -0.81
C PRO A 93 11.57 -37.76 -1.90
N ARG A 94 11.96 -36.49 -2.02
CA ARG A 94 11.53 -35.60 -3.11
C ARG A 94 12.07 -36.14 -4.43
N LYS A 95 11.20 -36.67 -5.30
CA LYS A 95 11.53 -36.94 -6.70
C LYS A 95 11.78 -35.60 -7.41
N LYS A 96 13.01 -35.41 -7.90
CA LYS A 96 13.31 -34.38 -8.90
C LYS A 96 12.63 -34.80 -10.21
N LYS A 97 11.64 -34.04 -10.67
CA LYS A 97 11.22 -34.05 -12.07
C LYS A 97 11.66 -32.72 -12.68
N GLY A 98 12.73 -32.76 -13.47
CA GLY A 98 12.76 -31.97 -14.70
C GLY A 98 11.79 -32.63 -15.70
N ALA A 99 11.42 -32.04 -16.82
CA ALA A 99 11.64 -30.74 -17.42
C ALA A 99 10.47 -30.53 -18.43
N GLU A 100 10.39 -29.36 -19.05
CA GLU A 100 9.69 -29.07 -20.32
C GLU A 100 8.15 -29.01 -20.27
N ASN A 101 7.42 -28.15 -20.98
CA ASN A 101 7.63 -26.92 -21.77
C ASN A 101 6.21 -26.41 -22.14
N THR A 102 6.11 -25.14 -22.56
CA THR A 102 5.05 -24.54 -23.44
C THR A 102 3.60 -24.55 -22.89
N GLU A 103 2.72 -23.56 -23.03
CA GLU A 103 2.51 -22.47 -23.99
C GLU A 103 1.43 -21.53 -23.39
N GLU A 104 1.56 -20.24 -23.70
CA GLU A 104 0.48 -19.26 -23.93
C GLU A 104 -0.78 -19.21 -23.03
N ILE A 105 -0.87 -18.19 -22.17
CA ILE A 105 -2.17 -17.61 -21.79
C ILE A 105 -2.09 -16.08 -21.83
N ALA A 106 -2.75 -15.56 -22.85
CA ALA A 106 -3.45 -14.27 -22.98
C ALA A 106 -2.81 -13.01 -22.38
N LYS A 107 -2.41 -12.13 -23.30
CA LYS A 107 -2.36 -10.69 -23.12
C LYS A 107 -3.80 -10.20 -22.95
N ASP A 108 -4.18 -9.77 -21.75
CA ASP A 108 -5.27 -8.80 -21.57
C ASP A 108 -4.67 -7.53 -20.98
N SER A 109 -4.33 -6.67 -21.92
CA SER A 109 -4.06 -5.26 -21.76
C SER A 109 -5.33 -4.54 -21.33
N THR A 110 -5.40 -4.16 -20.06
CA THR A 110 -6.23 -3.04 -19.59
C THR A 110 -5.34 -2.07 -18.84
N GLU A 111 -4.39 -1.48 -19.57
CA GLU A 111 -3.83 -0.19 -19.21
C GLU A 111 -4.78 0.89 -19.75
N ASP A 112 -5.94 1.08 -19.10
CA ASP A 112 -6.66 2.36 -19.19
C ASP A 112 -5.94 3.35 -18.27
N ARG A 113 -4.72 3.66 -18.66
CA ARG A 113 -3.92 4.74 -18.13
C ARG A 113 -4.40 5.99 -18.86
N VAL A 114 -5.31 6.73 -18.22
CA VAL A 114 -5.68 8.08 -18.68
C VAL A 114 -4.44 8.97 -18.53
N GLU A 115 -3.66 9.06 -19.61
CA GLU A 115 -2.62 10.07 -19.76
C GLU A 115 -3.32 11.41 -19.97
N VAL A 116 -3.60 12.12 -18.87
CA VAL A 116 -4.00 13.53 -18.95
C VAL A 116 -2.79 14.29 -19.49
N GLN A 117 -2.86 14.69 -20.75
CA GLN A 117 -1.81 15.49 -21.39
C GLN A 117 -1.73 16.85 -20.67
N ILE A 118 -0.69 17.06 -19.87
CA ILE A 118 -0.43 18.31 -19.12
C ILE A 118 -0.02 19.47 -20.07
N LYS A 119 -0.21 19.33 -21.39
CA LYS A 119 0.23 20.34 -22.38
C LYS A 119 -0.77 21.48 -22.58
N ASP A 120 -2.01 21.36 -22.10
CA ASP A 120 -3.05 22.37 -22.34
C ASP A 120 -3.24 23.35 -21.17
N LEU A 121 -2.35 23.35 -20.16
CA LEU A 121 -2.44 24.24 -18.99
C LEU A 121 -1.33 25.30 -18.89
N ILE A 122 -0.61 25.54 -19.98
CA ILE A 122 0.37 26.63 -20.08
C ILE A 122 0.11 27.38 -21.40
N GLU A 123 -1.04 28.05 -21.50
CA GLU A 123 -1.12 29.23 -22.35
C GLU A 123 -0.82 30.43 -21.46
N GLU A 124 0.43 30.87 -21.54
CA GLU A 124 0.86 32.16 -20.99
C GLU A 124 0.00 33.28 -21.62
N PRO A 125 -0.57 34.21 -20.85
CA PRO A 125 -1.21 35.37 -21.44
C PRO A 125 -0.12 36.28 -22.00
N THR A 126 0.10 36.23 -23.31
CA THR A 126 0.95 37.21 -24.00
C THR A 126 0.29 38.58 -23.89
N GLU A 127 0.97 39.47 -23.18
CA GLU A 127 0.68 40.90 -23.08
C GLU A 127 0.56 41.49 -24.49
N LYS A 128 -0.58 42.12 -24.77
CA LYS A 128 -0.78 42.89 -26.00
C LYS A 128 -0.66 44.36 -25.62
N GLU A 129 0.48 44.97 -25.94
CA GLU A 129 0.66 46.42 -25.79
C GLU A 129 -0.34 47.17 -26.69
N PRO A 130 -0.90 48.31 -26.24
CA PRO A 130 -1.75 49.13 -27.09
C PRO A 130 -0.87 49.96 -28.03
N GLU A 131 -1.00 49.71 -29.33
CA GLU A 131 -0.42 50.57 -30.37
C GLU A 131 -1.07 51.95 -30.33
N ASP A 132 -0.20 52.94 -30.24
CA ASP A 132 -0.45 54.37 -30.36
C ASP A 132 -0.95 54.69 -31.78
N HIS A 133 -2.23 55.01 -31.90
CA HIS A 133 -2.76 55.63 -33.13
C HIS A 133 -2.80 57.14 -32.94
N GLY A 134 -1.68 57.75 -33.32
CA GLY A 134 -1.57 59.18 -33.53
C GLY A 134 -2.58 59.66 -34.57
N ALA A 135 -3.16 60.82 -34.26
CA ALA A 135 -3.89 61.69 -35.18
C ALA A 135 -3.36 63.12 -35.01
#